data_AF-A0A2V5YF42-F1
#
_entry.id   AF-A0A2V5YF42-F1
#
_cell.length_a   1.000
_cell.length_b   1.000
_cell.length_c   1.000
_cell.angle_alpha   90.00
_cell.angle_beta   90.00
_cell.angle_gamma   90.00
#
_symmetry.space_group_name_H-M   'P 1'
#
loop_
_entity.id
_entity.type
_entity.pdbx_description
1 polymer ?
#
loop_
_entity_poly.entity_id
_entity_poly.type
_entity_poly.pdbx_seq_one_letter_code
_entity_poly.pdbx_strand_id
1 'polypeptide(L)'
;MKKNASPANPPRRRDRSEVLPLKGEIDLHVSPSVTASLNALIEKKPQRLVVDLSDVTYIDSAGLAALIEAMQKVEAYGAKFLLAGLQETVRSIFEISRLDQVFQIFPDVDAALRN
;
A
#
# COMPACT_ATOMS: atom_id res chain seq x y z
N MET A 1 4.91 35.21 31.24
CA MET A 1 3.81 34.26 30.96
C MET A 1 4.40 33.03 30.30
N LYS A 2 4.17 31.86 30.88
CA LYS A 2 4.70 30.57 30.44
C LYS A 2 3.89 30.06 29.23
N LYS A 3 4.53 29.66 28.13
CA LYS A 3 4.06 28.54 27.31
C LYS A 3 5.25 27.80 26.73
N ASN A 4 5.45 26.64 27.34
CA ASN A 4 6.42 25.61 27.12
C ASN A 4 6.08 24.94 25.77
N ALA A 5 7.02 24.90 24.83
CA ALA A 5 6.94 24.03 23.66
C ALA A 5 8.01 22.95 23.82
N SER A 6 7.53 21.71 23.86
CA SER A 6 8.24 20.46 24.13
C SER A 6 9.46 20.22 23.23
N PRO A 7 10.44 19.42 23.68
CA PRO A 7 11.68 19.19 22.95
C PRO A 7 11.43 18.37 21.67
N ALA A 8 12.00 18.84 20.56
CA ALA A 8 12.06 18.10 19.31
C ALA A 8 12.80 16.78 19.54
N ASN A 9 12.06 15.67 19.40
CA ASN A 9 12.63 14.32 19.39
C ASN A 9 13.69 14.23 18.28
N PRO A 10 14.86 13.59 18.50
CA PRO A 10 15.81 13.32 17.41
C PRO A 10 15.12 12.47 16.32
N PRO A 11 15.53 12.57 15.04
CA PRO A 11 14.95 11.77 13.98
C PRO A 11 15.19 10.29 14.30
N ARG A 12 14.12 9.62 14.75
CA ARG A 12 14.06 8.16 14.83
C ARG A 12 14.52 7.64 13.47
N ARG A 13 15.42 6.65 13.45
CA ARG A 13 15.86 5.96 12.22
C ARG A 13 14.65 5.88 11.28
N ARG A 14 14.68 6.59 10.15
CA ARG A 14 13.52 6.67 9.26
C ARG A 14 13.22 5.25 8.82
N ASP A 15 12.16 4.64 9.37
CA ASP A 15 11.57 3.43 8.81
C ASP A 15 11.33 3.74 7.33
N ARG A 16 12.07 3.08 6.44
CA ARG A 16 12.08 3.42 5.02
C ARG A 16 10.78 2.93 4.41
N SER A 17 9.74 3.74 4.55
CA SER A 17 8.38 3.44 4.13
C SER A 17 8.11 4.19 2.83
N GLU A 18 7.59 3.50 1.83
CA GLU A 18 7.11 4.10 0.58
C GLU A 18 5.59 3.92 0.51
N VAL A 19 4.90 4.95 0.00
CA VAL A 19 3.45 4.93 -0.19
C VAL A 19 3.16 5.15 -1.66
N LEU A 20 2.36 4.27 -2.26
CA LEU A 20 1.88 4.38 -3.63
C LEU A 20 0.39 4.72 -3.64
N PRO A 21 -0.01 5.98 -3.89
CA PRO A 21 -1.40 6.33 -4.11
C PRO A 21 -1.84 5.87 -5.49
N LEU A 22 -2.92 5.09 -5.53
CA LEU A 22 -3.64 4.72 -6.74
C LEU A 22 -4.99 5.41 -6.77
N LYS A 23 -5.48 5.69 -7.98
CA LYS A 23 -6.75 6.41 -8.18
C LYS A 23 -7.46 5.95 -9.43
N GLY A 24 -8.79 6.05 -9.42
CA GLY A 24 -9.65 5.69 -10.54
C GLY A 24 -9.76 4.18 -10.74
N GLU A 25 -9.88 3.76 -11.99
CA GLU A 25 -10.04 2.36 -12.37
C GLU A 25 -8.68 1.73 -12.69
N ILE A 26 -8.39 0.58 -12.06
CA ILE A 26 -7.20 -0.23 -12.35
C ILE A 26 -7.63 -1.37 -13.28
N ASP A 27 -7.68 -1.06 -14.58
CA ASP A 27 -8.09 -1.97 -15.65
C ASP A 27 -6.88 -2.48 -16.47
N LEU A 28 -7.13 -3.17 -17.56
CA LEU A 28 -6.09 -3.69 -18.47
C LEU A 28 -5.16 -2.60 -19.05
N HIS A 29 -5.60 -1.35 -19.11
CA HIS A 29 -4.80 -0.23 -19.62
C HIS A 29 -3.91 0.36 -18.51
N VAL A 30 -4.43 0.43 -17.29
CA VAL A 30 -3.75 1.06 -16.14
C VAL A 30 -2.85 0.06 -15.40
N SER A 31 -3.24 -1.21 -15.33
CA SER A 31 -2.54 -2.27 -14.62
C SER A 31 -1.05 -2.40 -14.97
N PRO A 32 -0.62 -2.33 -16.25
CA PRO A 32 0.80 -2.36 -16.59
C PRO A 32 1.61 -1.20 -15.99
N SER A 33 1.01 -0.01 -15.90
CA SER A 33 1.64 1.18 -15.31
C SER A 33 1.75 1.06 -13.78
N VAL A 34 0.72 0.49 -13.14
CA VAL A 34 0.74 0.17 -11.71
C VAL A 34 1.85 -0.83 -11.39
N THR A 35 1.98 -1.91 -12.17
CA THR A 35 3.05 -2.90 -12.03
C THR A 35 4.43 -2.27 -12.15
N ALA A 36 4.65 -1.40 -13.14
CA ALA A 36 5.92 -0.69 -13.32
C ALA A 36 6.24 0.20 -12.10
N SER A 37 5.25 0.93 -11.58
CA SER A 37 5.39 1.79 -10.41
C SER A 37 5.72 1.00 -9.14
N LEU A 38 5.04 -0.13 -8.93
CA LEU A 38 5.33 -1.05 -7.82
C LEU A 38 6.75 -1.58 -7.91
N ASN A 39 7.18 -2.06 -9.08
CA ASN A 39 8.54 -2.58 -9.27
C ASN A 39 9.60 -1.50 -8.99
N ALA A 40 9.42 -0.27 -9.48
CA ALA A 40 10.35 0.82 -9.22
C ALA A 40 10.46 1.18 -7.72
N LEU A 41 9.36 1.09 -6.96
CA LEU A 41 9.39 1.26 -5.51
C LEU A 41 10.06 0.08 -4.81
N ILE A 42 9.80 -1.15 -5.26
CA ILE A 42 10.40 -2.38 -4.73
C ILE A 42 11.92 -2.38 -4.90
N GLU A 43 12.44 -1.87 -6.02
CA GLU A 43 13.89 -1.74 -6.27
C GLU A 43 14.60 -0.89 -5.22
N LYS A 44 13.89 0.09 -4.64
CA LYS A 44 14.43 0.89 -3.53
C LYS A 44 14.62 0.06 -2.25
N LYS A 45 14.03 -1.13 -2.14
CA LYS A 45 13.99 -1.98 -0.95
C LYS A 45 13.45 -1.23 0.29
N PRO A 46 12.20 -0.73 0.25
CA PRO A 46 11.57 -0.16 1.43
C PRO A 46 11.32 -1.24 2.47
N GLN A 47 11.34 -0.87 3.75
CA GLN A 47 10.96 -1.78 4.83
C GLN A 47 9.44 -1.98 4.91
N ARG A 48 8.68 -0.97 4.43
CA ARG A 48 7.22 -1.02 4.31
C ARG A 48 6.82 -0.40 2.97
N LEU A 49 6.00 -1.10 2.19
CA LEU A 49 5.35 -0.57 1.02
C LEU A 49 3.85 -0.54 1.27
N VAL A 50 3.26 0.65 1.31
CA VAL A 50 1.82 0.84 1.46
C VAL A 50 1.23 1.20 0.11
N VAL A 51 0.20 0.48 -0.32
CA VAL A 51 -0.60 0.88 -1.49
C VAL A 51 -1.89 1.50 -0.99
N ASP A 52 -2.08 2.77 -1.31
CA ASP A 52 -3.28 3.51 -0.95
C ASP A 52 -4.32 3.38 -2.07
N LEU A 53 -5.43 2.72 -1.73
CA LEU A 53 -6.56 2.42 -2.59
C LEU A 53 -7.77 3.32 -2.29
N SER A 54 -7.59 4.37 -1.48
CA SER A 54 -8.67 5.28 -1.04
C SER A 54 -9.43 5.92 -2.19
N ASP A 55 -8.76 6.18 -3.33
CA ASP A 55 -9.37 6.77 -4.52
C ASP A 55 -9.56 5.77 -5.66
N VAL A 56 -9.42 4.47 -5.40
CA VAL A 56 -9.63 3.41 -6.41
C VAL A 56 -11.09 2.98 -6.43
N THR A 57 -11.72 3.12 -7.59
CA THR A 57 -13.15 2.81 -7.79
C THR A 57 -13.38 1.39 -8.31
N TYR A 58 -12.39 0.81 -8.98
CA TYR A 58 -12.46 -0.53 -9.55
C TYR A 58 -11.07 -1.13 -9.75
N ILE A 59 -10.98 -2.46 -9.69
CA ILE A 59 -9.76 -3.22 -10.00
C ILE A 59 -10.12 -4.52 -10.71
N ASP A 60 -9.44 -4.82 -11.82
CA ASP A 60 -9.61 -6.06 -12.56
C ASP A 60 -8.63 -7.16 -12.10
N SER A 61 -8.67 -8.32 -12.78
CA SER A 61 -7.79 -9.44 -12.47
C SER A 61 -6.30 -9.13 -12.69
N ALA A 62 -5.96 -8.27 -13.64
CA ALA A 62 -4.57 -7.88 -13.91
C ALA A 62 -4.03 -6.97 -12.79
N GLY A 63 -4.85 -6.05 -12.30
CA GLY A 63 -4.52 -5.21 -11.16
C GLY A 63 -4.34 -6.03 -9.87
N LEU A 64 -5.23 -6.99 -9.62
CA LEU A 64 -5.08 -7.92 -8.48
C LEU A 64 -3.80 -8.76 -8.59
N ALA A 65 -3.51 -9.30 -9.78
CA ALA A 65 -2.28 -10.05 -10.01
C ALA A 65 -1.02 -9.19 -9.75
N ALA A 66 -1.03 -7.93 -10.19
CA ALA A 66 0.06 -6.98 -9.93
C ALA A 66 0.29 -6.76 -8.43
N LEU A 67 -0.77 -6.62 -7.64
CA LEU A 67 -0.67 -6.47 -6.18
C LEU A 67 -0.12 -7.75 -5.52
N ILE A 68 -0.55 -8.93 -5.95
CA ILE A 68 -0.07 -10.21 -5.42
C ILE A 68 1.42 -10.40 -5.73
N GLU A 69 1.84 -10.14 -6.97
CA GLU A 69 3.25 -10.23 -7.35
C GLU A 69 4.12 -9.23 -6.58
N ALA A 70 3.64 -8.00 -6.38
CA ALA A 70 4.34 -6.99 -5.60
C ALA A 70 4.49 -7.41 -4.14
N MET A 71 3.42 -7.95 -3.53
CA MET A 71 3.45 -8.49 -2.17
C MET A 71 4.51 -9.58 -2.03
N GLN A 72 4.49 -10.59 -2.91
CA GLN A 72 5.47 -11.69 -2.89
C GLN A 72 6.91 -11.17 -3.01
N LYS A 73 7.16 -10.21 -3.91
CA LYS A 73 8.48 -9.59 -4.07
C LYS A 73 8.92 -8.83 -2.82
N VAL A 74 8.02 -8.07 -2.18
CA VAL A 74 8.29 -7.30 -0.96
C VAL A 74 8.61 -8.22 0.21
N GLU A 75 7.79 -9.25 0.40
CA GLU A 75 7.95 -10.21 1.49
C GLU A 75 9.18 -11.10 1.31
N ALA A 76 9.59 -11.39 0.07
CA ALA A 76 10.78 -12.18 -0.23
C ALA A 76 12.09 -11.58 0.31
N TYR A 77 12.15 -10.26 0.53
CA TYR A 77 13.29 -9.61 1.19
C TYR A 77 12.99 -9.17 2.64
N GLY A 78 11.90 -9.67 3.24
CA GLY A 78 11.58 -9.48 4.65
C GLY A 78 10.95 -8.13 4.98
N ALA A 79 10.37 -7.43 3.99
CA ALA A 79 9.63 -6.20 4.20
C ALA A 79 8.11 -6.45 4.24
N LYS A 80 7.36 -5.42 4.65
CA LYS A 80 5.89 -5.48 4.73
C LYS A 80 5.25 -4.86 3.50
N PHE A 81 4.29 -5.58 2.91
CA PHE A 81 3.37 -5.04 1.92
C PHE A 81 2.00 -4.86 2.56
N LEU A 82 1.45 -3.64 2.50
CA LEU A 82 0.23 -3.26 3.20
C LEU A 82 -0.72 -2.56 2.23
N LEU A 83 -2.01 -2.82 2.35
CA LEU A 83 -3.05 -2.11 1.62
C LEU A 83 -3.79 -1.16 2.55
N ALA A 84 -4.18 0.01 2.05
CA ALA A 84 -4.93 1.00 2.80
C ALA A 84 -6.14 1.49 2.00
N GLY A 85 -7.23 1.81 2.69
CA GLY A 85 -8.31 2.61 2.11
C GLY A 85 -9.21 1.91 1.09
N LEU A 86 -9.39 0.58 1.16
CA LEU A 86 -10.29 -0.09 0.20
C LEU A 86 -11.71 0.49 0.28
N GLN A 87 -12.18 1.04 -0.85
CA GLN A 87 -13.58 1.39 -1.05
C GLN A 87 -14.47 0.15 -1.16
N GLU A 88 -15.79 0.31 -0.99
CA GLU A 88 -16.77 -0.78 -0.93
C GLU A 88 -16.68 -1.73 -2.14
N THR A 89 -16.66 -1.19 -3.36
CA THR A 89 -16.57 -1.99 -4.59
C THR A 89 -15.28 -2.82 -4.64
N VAL A 90 -14.14 -2.20 -4.34
CA VAL A 90 -12.83 -2.89 -4.32
C VAL A 90 -12.80 -3.93 -3.20
N ARG A 91 -13.33 -3.60 -2.02
CA ARG A 91 -13.45 -4.52 -0.88
C ARG A 91 -14.27 -5.76 -1.24
N SER A 92 -15.43 -5.61 -1.86
CA SER A 92 -16.24 -6.76 -2.30
C SER A 92 -15.47 -7.67 -3.27
N ILE A 93 -14.69 -7.09 -4.20
CA ILE A 93 -13.84 -7.87 -5.10
C ILE A 93 -12.80 -8.67 -4.32
N PHE A 94 -12.15 -8.05 -3.32
CA PHE A 94 -11.17 -8.72 -2.45
C PHE A 94 -11.80 -9.85 -1.63
N GLU A 95 -12.99 -9.64 -1.08
CA GLU A 95 -13.72 -10.66 -0.30
C GLU A 95 -14.18 -11.84 -1.16
N ILE A 96 -14.74 -11.57 -2.35
CA ILE A 96 -15.15 -12.62 -3.31
C ILE A 96 -13.95 -13.46 -3.74
N SER A 97 -12.80 -12.80 -3.98
CA SER A 97 -11.55 -13.47 -4.36
C SER A 97 -10.76 -14.05 -3.18
N ARG A 98 -11.25 -13.87 -1.94
CA ARG A 98 -10.59 -14.27 -0.68
C ARG A 98 -9.20 -13.65 -0.49
N LEU A 99 -8.93 -12.54 -1.16
CA LEU A 99 -7.68 -11.79 -1.04
C LEU A 99 -7.62 -10.97 0.25
N ASP A 100 -8.77 -10.70 0.88
CA ASP A 100 -8.85 -10.12 2.22
C ASP A 100 -8.14 -10.95 3.30
N GLN A 101 -7.98 -12.26 3.09
CA GLN A 101 -7.24 -13.17 3.97
C GLN A 101 -5.75 -13.25 3.65
N VAL A 102 -5.35 -12.73 2.49
CA VAL A 102 -3.96 -12.75 1.99
C VAL A 102 -3.26 -11.45 2.33
N PHE A 103 -3.94 -10.32 2.14
CA PHE A 103 -3.37 -8.99 2.37
C PHE A 103 -3.62 -8.48 3.78
N GLN A 104 -2.63 -7.80 4.34
CA GLN A 104 -2.85 -6.93 5.49
C GLN A 104 -3.50 -5.62 5.02
N ILE A 105 -4.79 -5.46 5.34
CA ILE A 105 -5.60 -4.34 4.91
C ILE A 105 -5.92 -3.42 6.09
N PHE A 106 -5.70 -2.12 5.91
CA PHE A 106 -5.93 -1.07 6.89
C PHE A 106 -6.98 -0.07 6.42
N PRO A 107 -7.67 0.64 7.34
CA PRO A 107 -8.66 1.64 6.97
C PRO A 107 -8.05 2.84 6.24
N ASP A 108 -6.81 3.22 6.56
CA ASP A 108 -6.10 4.37 5.98
C ASP A 108 -4.58 4.16 6.02
N VAL A 109 -3.86 5.04 5.31
CA VAL A 109 -2.39 4.99 5.18
C VAL A 109 -1.71 5.15 6.54
N ASP A 110 -2.23 6.03 7.40
CA ASP A 110 -1.65 6.28 8.72
C ASP A 110 -1.73 5.04 9.61
N ALA A 111 -2.83 4.29 9.55
CA ALA A 111 -2.99 3.02 10.23
C ALA A 111 -2.03 1.96 9.71
N ALA A 112 -1.84 1.87 8.39
CA ALA A 112 -0.88 0.96 7.78
C ALA A 112 0.57 1.29 8.23
N LEU A 113 0.94 2.57 8.27
CA LEU A 113 2.29 3.00 8.66
C LEU A 113 2.62 2.75 10.14
N ARG A 114 1.61 2.59 11.00
CA ARG A 114 1.79 2.27 12.43
C ARG A 114 2.07 0.79 12.71
N ASN A 115 1.94 -0.10 11.71
CA ASN A 115 2.10 -1.56 11.85
C ASN A 115 3.54 -2.06 11.72
#